data_AF-A0A7G1ISJ0-F1
#
_entry.id   AF-A0A7G1ISJ0-F1
#
_cell.length_a   1.000
_cell.length_b   1.000
_cell.length_c   1.000
_cell.angle_alpha   90.00
_cell.angle_beta   90.00
_cell.angle_gamma   90.00
#
_symmetry.space_group_name_H-M   'P 1'
#
loop_
_entity.id
_entity.type
_entity.pdbx_description
1 polymer ?
#
loop_
_entity_poly.entity_id
_entity_poly.type
_entity_poly.pdbx_seq_one_letter_code
_entity_poly.pdbx_strand_id
1 'polypeptide(L)'
;MNIGKIIKITEDTAYIGYEDGSLKEIPIESCDFEPSIGDYVEVYGDIAIKVNSKKSDTAKIDILNKLSMVSKINIFVIVTMAIIMISISIYSNENILEVMVLTTVIVSLIIIVLNLSFIIISSIKKNEVNKKVPSRLLL
;
A
#
# COMPACT_ATOMS: atom_id res chain seq x y z
N MET A 1 -22.10 -17.10 -1.96
CA MET A 1 -21.25 -16.44 -0.96
C MET A 1 -22.20 -15.94 0.11
N ASN A 2 -22.38 -16.70 1.19
CA ASN A 2 -23.42 -16.41 2.18
C ASN A 2 -22.77 -15.68 3.35
N ILE A 3 -22.71 -14.36 3.23
CA ILE A 3 -22.28 -13.48 4.31
C ILE A 3 -23.48 -13.27 5.22
N GLY A 4 -23.30 -13.59 6.50
CA GLY A 4 -24.25 -13.28 7.55
C GLY A 4 -23.65 -12.31 8.55
N LYS A 5 -24.47 -11.84 9.48
CA LYS A 5 -24.08 -10.95 10.57
C LYS A 5 -24.37 -11.63 11.89
N ILE A 6 -23.41 -11.58 12.83
CA ILE A 6 -23.65 -12.05 14.19
C ILE A 6 -24.66 -11.11 14.85
N ILE A 7 -25.86 -11.62 15.17
CA ILE A 7 -26.94 -10.83 15.76
C ILE A 7 -27.10 -11.10 17.26
N LYS A 8 -26.60 -12.24 17.74
CA LYS A 8 -26.67 -12.66 19.14
C LYS A 8 -25.52 -13.60 19.46
N ILE A 9 -25.01 -13.52 20.68
CA ILE A 9 -24.01 -14.43 21.24
C ILE A 9 -24.54 -14.89 22.59
N THR A 10 -24.46 -16.20 22.84
CA THR A 10 -24.64 -16.83 24.16
C THR A 10 -23.29 -17.38 24.61
N GLU A 11 -23.23 -18.01 25.79
CA GLU A 11 -21.96 -18.49 26.39
C GLU A 11 -21.12 -19.33 25.41
N ASP A 12 -21.74 -20.24 24.66
CA ASP A 12 -21.02 -21.17 23.77
C ASP A 12 -21.39 -21.05 22.28
N THR A 13 -22.36 -20.19 21.93
CA THR A 13 -22.96 -20.18 20.57
C THR A 13 -23.12 -18.77 20.01
N ALA A 14 -22.72 -18.59 18.76
CA ALA A 14 -22.98 -17.40 17.96
C ALA A 14 -24.14 -17.64 16.99
N TYR A 15 -25.07 -16.67 16.92
CA TYR A 15 -26.22 -16.69 16.02
C TYR A 15 -25.98 -15.71 14.86
N ILE A 16 -26.02 -16.24 13.65
CA ILE A 16 -25.73 -15.54 12.41
C ILE A 16 -27.03 -15.35 11.65
N GLY A 17 -27.44 -14.10 11.45
CA GLY A 17 -28.58 -13.74 10.62
C GLY A 17 -28.15 -13.40 9.19
N TYR A 18 -28.94 -13.86 8.23
CA TYR A 18 -28.78 -13.56 6.81
C TYR A 18 -29.87 -12.60 6.33
N GLU A 19 -29.64 -11.97 5.17
CA GLU A 19 -30.56 -10.99 4.57
C GLU A 19 -31.92 -11.59 4.17
N ASP A 20 -31.98 -12.90 3.94
CA ASP A 20 -33.22 -13.63 3.65
C ASP A 20 -34.05 -13.94 4.92
N GLY A 21 -33.58 -13.49 6.08
CA GLY A 21 -34.21 -13.73 7.38
C GLY A 21 -33.90 -15.10 7.99
N SER A 22 -33.07 -15.93 7.34
CA SER A 22 -32.62 -17.20 7.90
C SER A 22 -31.59 -16.99 9.02
N LEU A 23 -31.52 -17.97 9.93
CA LEU A 23 -30.63 -17.97 11.08
C LEU A 23 -29.77 -19.22 11.07
N LYS A 24 -28.50 -19.07 11.44
CA LYS A 24 -27.57 -20.18 11.63
C LYS A 24 -26.82 -20.07 12.95
N GLU A 25 -26.69 -21.20 13.61
CA GLU A 25 -25.99 -21.34 14.89
C GLU A 25 -24.60 -21.91 14.64
N ILE A 26 -23.58 -21.29 15.22
CA ILE A 26 -22.19 -21.73 15.13
C ILE A 26 -21.61 -21.73 16.55
N PRO A 27 -20.99 -22.84 17.02
CA PRO A 27 -20.25 -22.85 18.27
C PRO A 27 -19.14 -21.81 18.24
N ILE A 28 -18.91 -21.09 19.35
CA ILE A 28 -17.84 -20.08 19.43
C ILE A 28 -16.47 -20.71 19.16
N GLU A 29 -16.26 -21.96 19.56
CA GLU A 29 -15.04 -22.73 19.26
C GLU A 29 -14.78 -22.92 17.76
N SER A 30 -15.83 -22.85 16.94
CA SER A 30 -15.75 -22.95 15.48
C SER A 30 -15.54 -21.60 14.79
N CYS A 31 -15.39 -20.51 15.54
CA CYS A 31 -14.99 -19.20 15.03
C CYS A 31 -13.46 -19.11 15.04
N ASP A 32 -12.84 -18.69 13.93
CA ASP A 32 -11.39 -18.44 13.86
C ASP A 32 -10.94 -17.14 14.54
N PHE A 33 -11.85 -16.51 15.29
CA PHE A 33 -11.74 -15.20 15.90
C PHE A 33 -12.67 -15.11 17.12
N GLU A 34 -12.47 -14.11 17.97
CA GLU A 34 -13.37 -13.82 19.09
C GLU A 34 -14.66 -13.15 18.55
N PRO A 35 -15.81 -13.84 18.55
CA PRO A 35 -17.02 -13.34 17.92
C PRO A 35 -17.60 -12.14 18.69
N SER A 36 -18.02 -11.11 17.96
CA SER A 36 -18.71 -9.95 18.54
C SER A 36 -20.04 -9.68 17.83
N ILE A 37 -21.03 -9.20 18.59
CA ILE A 37 -22.32 -8.80 18.01
C ILE A 37 -22.07 -7.70 16.96
N GLY A 38 -22.58 -7.91 15.76
CA GLY A 38 -22.44 -7.00 14.63
C GLY A 38 -21.35 -7.37 13.63
N ASP A 39 -20.50 -8.36 13.93
CA ASP A 39 -19.48 -8.84 12.99
C ASP A 39 -20.11 -9.50 11.76
N TYR A 40 -19.57 -9.17 10.59
CA TYR A 40 -19.91 -9.86 9.34
C TYR A 40 -19.01 -11.09 9.18
N VAL A 41 -19.64 -12.21 8.88
CA VAL A 41 -19.00 -13.53 8.85
C VAL A 41 -19.42 -14.28 7.60
N GLU A 42 -18.50 -15.05 7.06
CA GLU A 42 -18.79 -16.01 6.00
C GLU A 42 -18.76 -17.41 6.60
N VAL A 43 -19.83 -18.16 6.40
CA VAL A 43 -19.99 -19.49 7.01
C VAL A 43 -19.73 -20.58 5.99
N TYR A 44 -18.74 -21.42 6.28
CA TYR A 44 -18.38 -22.60 5.50
C TYR A 44 -18.64 -23.87 6.32
N GLY A 45 -19.72 -24.60 6.01
CA GLY A 45 -20.13 -25.74 6.84
C GLY A 45 -20.41 -25.29 8.26
N ASP A 46 -19.61 -25.75 9.22
CA ASP A 46 -19.77 -25.45 10.65
C ASP A 46 -18.78 -24.39 11.16
N ILE A 47 -18.00 -23.75 10.28
CA ILE A 47 -16.97 -22.76 10.62
C ILE A 47 -17.42 -21.37 10.19
N ALA A 48 -17.24 -20.38 11.06
CA ALA A 48 -17.46 -18.96 10.75
C ALA A 48 -16.13 -18.22 10.65
N ILE A 49 -15.90 -17.56 9.51
CA ILE A 49 -14.70 -16.77 9.23
C ILE A 49 -15.08 -15.29 9.19
N LYS A 50 -14.34 -14.43 9.90
CA LYS A 50 -14.61 -12.99 9.89
C LYS A 50 -14.37 -12.38 8.52
N VAL A 51 -15.39 -11.71 7.97
CA VAL A 51 -15.25 -10.94 6.73
C VAL A 51 -14.53 -9.64 7.06
N ASN A 52 -13.21 -9.67 6.94
CA ASN A 52 -12.42 -8.45 6.99
C ASN A 52 -12.66 -7.70 5.67
N SER A 53 -13.23 -6.49 5.74
CA SER A 53 -13.38 -5.57 4.60
C SER A 53 -12.05 -5.13 3.99
N LYS A 54 -10.92 -5.62 4.52
CA LYS A 54 -9.57 -5.43 4.00
C LYS A 54 -9.15 -6.60 3.11
N LYS A 55 -9.95 -7.00 2.12
CA LYS A 55 -9.48 -7.92 1.08
C LYS A 55 -9.00 -7.13 -0.15
N SER A 56 -7.68 -7.25 -0.32
CA SER A 56 -6.83 -7.18 -1.52
C SER A 56 -6.48 -5.87 -2.22
N ASP A 57 -7.33 -4.84 -2.30
CA ASP A 57 -6.95 -3.63 -3.07
C ASP A 57 -6.26 -2.56 -2.22
N THR A 58 -6.60 -2.50 -0.93
CA THR A 58 -6.00 -1.55 0.01
C THR A 58 -4.55 -1.87 0.32
N ALA A 59 -4.14 -3.16 0.32
CA ALA A 59 -2.75 -3.54 0.63
C ALA A 59 -1.74 -3.00 -0.40
N LYS A 60 -2.08 -3.00 -1.70
CA LYS A 60 -1.23 -2.41 -2.74
C LYS A 60 -1.13 -0.89 -2.63
N ILE A 61 -2.25 -0.24 -2.31
CA ILE A 61 -2.32 1.22 -2.11
C ILE A 61 -1.56 1.63 -0.83
N ASP A 62 -1.63 0.85 0.24
CA ASP A 62 -0.89 1.09 1.49
C ASP A 62 0.62 0.97 1.31
N ILE A 63 1.09 -0.01 0.50
CA ILE A 63 2.51 -0.15 0.15
C ILE A 63 3.01 1.06 -0.63
N LEU A 64 2.25 1.51 -1.64
CA LEU A 64 2.61 2.70 -2.42
C LEU A 64 2.58 3.96 -1.54
N ASN A 65 1.65 4.04 -0.60
CA ASN A 65 1.54 5.17 0.32
C ASN A 65 2.68 5.21 1.35
N LYS A 66 3.23 4.05 1.73
CA LYS A 66 4.41 3.92 2.61
C LYS A 66 5.73 4.30 1.91
N LEU A 67 5.74 4.40 0.57
CA LEU A 67 6.92 4.81 -0.18
C LEU A 67 7.29 6.27 0.10
N SER A 68 8.59 6.54 0.25
CA SER A 68 9.08 7.92 0.43
C SER A 68 8.70 8.78 -0.78
N MET A 69 8.54 10.10 -0.57
CA MET A 69 8.20 11.04 -1.65
C MET A 69 9.23 11.01 -2.80
N VAL A 70 10.51 10.78 -2.46
CA VAL A 70 11.60 10.59 -3.43
C VAL A 70 11.40 9.33 -4.27
N SER A 71 11.01 8.23 -3.63
CA SER A 71 10.74 6.97 -4.32
C SER A 71 9.57 7.10 -5.30
N LYS A 72 8.51 7.86 -4.94
CA LYS A 72 7.39 8.14 -5.84
C LYS A 72 7.82 8.96 -7.07
N ILE A 73 8.66 9.98 -6.87
CA ILE A 73 9.19 10.81 -7.96
C ILE A 73 10.10 9.97 -8.88
N ASN A 74 10.99 9.15 -8.32
CA ASN A 74 11.87 8.30 -9.13
C ASN A 74 11.07 7.29 -9.99
N ILE A 75 10.02 6.68 -9.42
CA ILE A 75 9.11 5.81 -10.19
C ILE A 75 8.44 6.58 -11.32
N PHE A 76 7.93 7.78 -11.05
CA PHE A 76 7.28 8.61 -12.07
C PHE A 76 8.24 8.93 -13.23
N VAL A 77 9.48 9.33 -12.93
CA VAL A 77 10.51 9.63 -13.95
C VAL A 77 10.85 8.40 -14.80
N ILE A 78 10.93 7.21 -14.19
CA ILE A 78 11.22 5.97 -14.92
C ILE A 78 10.06 5.64 -15.89
N VAL A 79 8.82 5.75 -15.43
CA VAL A 79 7.63 5.44 -16.24
C VAL A 79 7.49 6.39 -17.43
N THR A 80 7.64 7.70 -17.22
CA THR A 80 7.55 8.68 -18.32
C THR A 80 8.65 8.46 -19.35
N MET A 81 9.86 8.14 -18.92
CA MET A 81 10.97 7.85 -19.84
C MET A 81 10.77 6.54 -20.61
N ALA A 82 10.19 5.51 -20.00
CA ALA A 82 9.88 4.27 -20.71
C ALA A 82 8.88 4.50 -21.86
N ILE A 83 7.89 5.38 -21.66
CA ILE A 83 6.94 5.76 -22.71
C ILE A 83 7.66 6.48 -23.87
N ILE A 84 8.51 7.44 -23.55
CA ILE A 84 9.31 8.18 -24.54
C ILE A 84 10.18 7.23 -25.36
N MET A 85 10.81 6.24 -24.70
CA MET A 85 11.63 5.23 -25.37
C MET A 85 10.86 4.41 -26.39
N ILE A 86 9.64 3.97 -26.03
CA ILE A 86 8.76 3.25 -26.94
C ILE A 86 8.37 4.15 -28.12
N SER A 87 8.06 5.43 -27.88
CA SER A 87 7.73 6.37 -28.95
C SER A 87 8.88 6.59 -29.93
N ILE A 88 10.11 6.73 -29.43
CA ILE A 88 11.30 6.87 -30.28
C ILE A 88 11.53 5.59 -31.09
N SER A 89 11.42 4.42 -30.47
CA SER A 89 11.59 3.13 -31.16
C SER A 89 10.60 2.91 -32.31
N ILE A 90 9.40 3.50 -32.26
CA ILE A 90 8.41 3.41 -33.34
C ILE A 90 8.72 4.40 -34.47
N TYR A 91 9.25 5.58 -34.14
CA TYR A 91 9.42 6.68 -35.09
C TYR A 91 10.80 6.71 -35.77
N SER A 92 11.85 6.27 -35.08
CA SER A 92 13.22 6.36 -35.60
C SER A 92 13.56 5.13 -36.45
N ASN A 93 14.13 5.36 -37.63
CA ASN A 93 14.81 4.32 -38.42
C ASN A 93 16.31 4.22 -38.07
N GLU A 94 16.70 4.78 -36.92
CA GLU A 94 18.07 4.80 -36.41
C GLU A 94 18.42 3.49 -35.69
N ASN A 95 19.70 3.31 -35.35
CA ASN A 95 20.16 2.18 -34.55
C ASN A 95 19.52 2.23 -33.15
N ILE A 96 18.41 1.50 -33.00
CA ILE A 96 17.60 1.42 -31.77
C ILE A 96 18.49 1.14 -30.54
N LEU A 97 19.53 0.32 -30.71
CA LEU A 97 20.45 -0.07 -29.64
C LEU A 97 21.31 1.12 -29.15
N GLU A 98 21.80 1.96 -30.05
CA GLU A 98 22.61 3.14 -29.71
C GLU A 98 21.77 4.21 -28.98
N VAL A 99 20.56 4.46 -29.50
CA VAL A 99 19.60 5.37 -28.88
C VAL A 99 19.21 4.87 -27.49
N MET A 100 18.98 3.57 -27.32
CA MET A 100 18.65 2.97 -26.03
C MET A 100 19.79 3.08 -25.01
N VAL A 101 21.03 2.87 -25.44
CA VAL A 101 22.19 3.06 -24.56
C VAL A 101 22.35 4.53 -24.16
N LEU A 102 22.21 5.46 -25.11
CA LEU A 102 22.36 6.89 -24.82
C LEU A 102 21.29 7.39 -23.84
N THR A 103 20.03 7.03 -24.08
CA THR A 103 18.91 7.46 -23.23
C THR A 103 18.96 6.84 -21.83
N THR A 104 19.36 5.58 -21.70
CA THR A 104 19.53 4.93 -20.38
C THR A 104 20.65 5.58 -19.56
N VAL A 105 21.76 5.98 -20.20
CA VAL A 105 22.83 6.76 -19.55
C VAL A 105 22.30 8.12 -19.09
N ILE A 106 21.56 8.85 -19.93
CA ILE A 106 20.98 10.15 -19.58
C ILE A 106 20.01 10.02 -18.39
N VAL A 107 19.12 9.03 -18.40
CA VAL A 107 18.16 8.81 -17.30
C VAL A 107 18.88 8.50 -15.99
N SER A 108 19.93 7.67 -16.05
CA SER A 108 20.74 7.33 -14.88
C SER A 108 21.39 8.58 -14.28
N LEU A 109 21.95 9.46 -15.12
CA LEU A 109 22.52 10.74 -14.68
C LEU A 109 21.47 11.64 -14.02
N ILE A 110 20.28 11.76 -14.62
CA ILE A 110 19.18 12.57 -14.06
C ILE A 110 18.79 12.06 -12.66
N ILE A 111 18.62 10.74 -12.49
CA ILE A 111 18.25 10.14 -11.20
C ILE A 111 19.34 10.37 -10.15
N ILE A 112 20.61 10.24 -10.53
CA ILE A 112 21.75 10.49 -9.62
C ILE A 112 21.73 11.95 -9.15
N VAL A 113 21.59 12.91 -10.07
CA VAL A 113 21.55 14.34 -9.75
C VAL A 113 20.37 14.66 -8.83
N LEU A 114 19.19 14.11 -9.13
CA LEU A 114 17.99 14.30 -8.32
C LEU A 114 18.19 13.78 -6.89
N ASN A 115 18.72 12.56 -6.74
CA ASN A 115 19.01 11.97 -5.44
C ASN A 115 20.06 12.78 -4.66
N LEU A 116 21.11 13.27 -5.32
CA LEU A 116 22.13 14.12 -4.70
C LEU A 116 21.52 15.44 -4.20
N SER A 117 20.70 16.10 -5.02
CA SER A 117 20.03 17.34 -4.62
C SER A 117 19.14 17.15 -3.40
N PHE A 118 18.44 16.01 -3.30
CA PHE A 118 17.62 15.68 -2.15
C PHE A 118 18.45 15.49 -0.88
N ILE A 119 19.60 14.80 -0.98
CA ILE A 119 20.54 14.63 0.15
C ILE A 119 21.06 15.99 0.63
N ILE A 120 21.43 16.89 -0.28
CA ILE A 120 21.92 18.23 0.05
C ILE A 120 20.84 19.03 0.77
N ILE A 121 19.62 19.10 0.21
CA ILE A 121 18.48 19.82 0.81
C ILE A 121 18.15 19.26 2.20
N SER A 122 18.12 17.93 2.34
CA SER A 122 17.86 17.25 3.61
C SER A 122 18.93 17.57 4.66
N SER A 123 20.20 17.62 4.24
CA SER A 123 21.33 17.95 5.12
C SER A 123 21.30 19.41 5.58
N ILE A 124 20.96 20.34 4.69
CA ILE A 124 20.79 21.77 5.03
C ILE A 124 19.64 21.93 6.03
N LYS A 125 18.48 21.32 5.75
CA LYS A 125 17.31 21.36 6.63
C LYS A 125 17.61 20.81 8.03
N LYS A 126 18.37 19.70 8.13
CA LYS A 126 18.79 19.12 9.40
C LYS A 126 19.69 20.08 10.20
N ASN A 127 20.60 20.79 9.53
CA ASN A 127 21.48 21.76 10.17
C ASN A 127 20.74 23.02 10.67
N GLU A 128 19.70 23.48 9.96
CA GLU A 128 18.86 24.59 10.44
C GLU A 128 18.03 24.22 11.67
N VAL A 129 17.46 23.01 11.71
CA VAL A 129 16.69 22.53 12.86
C VAL A 129 17.59 22.43 14.10
N ASN A 130 18.82 21.95 13.96
CA ASN A 130 19.75 21.84 15.08
C ASN A 130 20.25 23.21 15.60
N LYS A 131 20.35 24.22 14.73
CA LYS A 131 20.66 25.61 15.14
C LYS A 131 19.50 26.30 15.87
N LYS A 132 18.25 25.85 15.67
CA LYS A 132 17.05 26.42 16.30
C LYS A 132 16.75 25.86 17.69
N VAL A 133 17.38 24.76 18.12
CA VAL A 133 17.32 24.31 19.51
C VAL A 133 18.29 25.17 20.30
N PRO A 134 17.84 26.21 21.02
CA PRO A 134 18.75 27.01 21.81
C PRO A 134 19.16 26.18 23.02
N SER A 135 20.36 26.45 23.51
CA SER A 135 20.99 25.96 24.74
C SER A 135 20.22 26.31 26.03
N ARG A 136 18.89 26.25 26.02
CA ARG A 136 17.98 26.57 27.14
C ARG A 136 17.69 25.37 28.06
N LEU A 137 18.58 24.38 28.08
CA LEU A 137 18.48 23.18 28.93
C LEU A 137 19.77 22.92 29.73
N LEU A 138 20.54 23.98 30.02
CA LEU A 138 21.73 23.91 30.89
C LEU A 138 21.73 24.99 31.99
N LEU A 139 20.60 25.18 32.67
CA LEU A 139 20.55 25.86 33.97
C LEU A 139 19.48 25.21 34.84
#